data_AF-A0A0P4UZL5-F1
#
_entry.id   AF-A0A0P4UZL5-F1
#
_cell.length_a   1.000
_cell.length_b   1.000
_cell.length_c   1.000
_cell.angle_alpha   90.00
_cell.angle_beta   90.00
_cell.angle_gamma   90.00
#
_symmetry.space_group_name_H-M   'P 1'
#
loop_
_entity.id
_entity.type
_entity.pdbx_description
1 polymer ?
#
loop_
_entity_poly.entity_id
_entity_poly.type
_entity_poly.pdbx_seq_one_letter_code
_entity_poly.pdbx_strand_id
1 'polypeptide(L)'
;MWHDQKILVIQPGNNAENLRSGIKQVRSRFPMAQIDLLCTASLSQVALSLKDINQVLVHCAIAQTGLSDVPERLLNLIELLKAEQFASAIVLPDENRSPYPFAYACYLAEIPVRLGVSCEFGGGVLSECGASVEEVLNRVQEAA
;
A
#
# COMPACT_ATOMS: atom_id res chain seq x y z
N MET A 1 18.35 2.48 -0.95
CA MET A 1 18.28 3.79 -0.25
C MET A 1 16.82 4.28 -0.22
N TRP A 2 16.10 4.10 0.89
CA TRP A 2 14.63 4.33 0.99
C TRP A 2 14.23 5.68 1.62
N HIS A 3 15.20 6.46 2.10
CA HIS A 3 14.93 7.60 2.96
C HIS A 3 14.28 8.79 2.24
N ASP A 4 14.56 9.00 0.95
CA ASP A 4 14.00 10.12 0.17
C ASP A 4 13.05 9.66 -0.96
N GLN A 5 12.52 8.44 -0.84
CA GLN A 5 11.69 7.85 -1.88
C GLN A 5 10.20 8.06 -1.64
N LYS A 6 9.43 7.99 -2.74
CA LYS A 6 7.97 8.04 -2.71
C LYS A 6 7.41 6.63 -2.51
N ILE A 7 6.73 6.44 -1.39
CA ILE A 7 6.18 5.17 -0.91
C ILE A 7 4.65 5.22 -1.02
N LEU A 8 4.09 4.24 -1.72
CA LEU A 8 2.66 3.98 -1.72
C LEU A 8 2.29 3.09 -0.53
N VAL A 9 1.39 3.53 0.33
CA VAL A 9 0.73 2.68 1.32
C VAL A 9 -0.67 2.37 0.85
N ILE A 10 -1.07 1.09 0.89
CA ILE A 10 -2.40 0.65 0.47
C ILE A 10 -3.15 0.12 1.69
N GLN A 11 -4.24 0.79 2.07
CA GLN A 11 -5.18 0.35 3.10
C GLN A 11 -6.55 0.05 2.46
N PRO A 12 -6.80 -1.19 2.02
CA PRO A 12 -8.05 -1.56 1.36
C PRO A 12 -9.23 -1.71 2.34
N GLY A 13 -8.93 -1.63 3.64
CA GLY A 13 -9.87 -1.75 4.74
C GLY A 13 -10.76 -0.53 5.00
N ASN A 14 -11.44 -0.59 6.13
CA ASN A 14 -12.22 0.52 6.70
C ASN A 14 -11.87 0.80 8.17
N ASN A 15 -10.88 0.10 8.73
CA ASN A 15 -10.44 0.30 10.10
C ASN A 15 -9.50 1.51 10.22
N ALA A 16 -10.00 2.59 10.83
CA ALA A 16 -9.26 3.83 11.04
C ALA A 16 -8.06 3.66 11.99
N GLU A 17 -8.15 2.81 13.00
CA GLU A 17 -7.06 2.57 13.95
C GLU A 17 -5.91 1.79 13.30
N ASN A 18 -6.24 0.80 12.46
CA ASN A 18 -5.24 0.09 11.66
C ASN A 18 -4.50 1.05 10.72
N LEU A 19 -5.24 1.95 10.04
CA LEU A 19 -4.64 2.99 9.21
C LEU A 19 -3.69 3.88 10.02
N ARG A 20 -4.14 4.42 11.16
CA ARG A 20 -3.32 5.30 12.02
C ARG A 20 -2.05 4.60 12.49
N SER A 21 -2.19 3.37 12.98
CA SER A 21 -1.07 2.55 13.47
C SER A 21 -0.10 2.21 12.35
N GLY A 22 -0.60 1.78 11.20
CA GLY A 22 0.22 1.43 10.03
C GLY A 22 1.03 2.63 9.53
N ILE A 23 0.41 3.79 9.37
CA ILE A 23 1.10 5.01 8.95
C ILE A 23 2.16 5.44 9.97
N LYS A 24 1.86 5.37 11.26
CA LYS A 24 2.83 5.68 12.32
C LYS A 24 4.05 4.76 12.26
N GLN A 25 3.84 3.46 12.02
CA GLN A 25 4.93 2.49 11.88
C GLN A 25 5.80 2.77 10.64
N VAL A 26 5.17 3.02 9.49
CA VAL A 26 5.89 3.37 8.25
C VAL A 26 6.69 4.65 8.43
N ARG A 27 6.10 5.72 9.00
CA ARG A 27 6.79 6.99 9.24
C ARG A 27 7.93 6.86 10.23
N SER A 28 7.75 6.10 11.31
CA SER A 28 8.82 5.81 12.29
C SER A 28 10.00 5.13 11.61
N ARG A 29 9.75 4.29 10.61
CA ARG A 29 10.78 3.54 9.89
C ARG A 29 11.45 4.35 8.78
N PHE A 30 10.69 5.19 8.08
CA PHE A 30 11.15 6.03 6.98
C PHE A 30 10.80 7.51 7.25
N PRO A 31 11.55 8.18 8.15
CA PRO A 31 11.18 9.52 8.62
C PRO A 31 11.07 10.57 7.51
N MET A 32 11.87 10.44 6.44
CA MET A 32 11.97 11.42 5.35
C MET A 32 11.22 11.02 4.08
N ALA A 33 10.63 9.82 4.03
CA ALA A 33 9.96 9.34 2.81
C ALA A 33 8.67 10.13 2.54
N GLN A 34 8.32 10.29 1.26
CA GLN A 34 7.01 10.79 0.87
C GLN A 34 6.03 9.62 0.94
N ILE A 35 5.01 9.71 1.79
CA ILE A 35 4.05 8.63 2.02
C ILE A 35 2.72 9.03 1.40
N ASP A 36 2.34 8.39 0.31
CA ASP A 36 1.01 8.53 -0.26
C ASP A 36 0.15 7.34 0.11
N LEU A 37 -1.11 7.61 0.43
CA LEU A 37 -2.07 6.59 0.84
C LEU A 37 -3.09 6.34 -0.26
N LEU A 38 -3.22 5.10 -0.67
CA LEU A 38 -4.34 4.60 -1.45
C LEU A 38 -5.33 3.88 -0.53
N CYS A 39 -6.55 4.41 -0.40
CA CYS A 39 -7.55 3.85 0.50
C CYS A 39 -8.98 3.94 -0.05
N THR A 40 -9.90 3.31 0.68
CA THR A 40 -11.34 3.42 0.37
C THR A 40 -11.86 4.83 0.67
N ALA A 41 -12.93 5.24 -0.01
CA ALA A 41 -13.58 6.53 0.24
C ALA A 41 -14.02 6.70 1.71
N SER A 42 -14.33 5.60 2.40
CA SER A 42 -14.69 5.59 3.83
C SER A 42 -13.55 6.02 4.76
N LEU A 43 -12.30 5.78 4.36
CA LEU A 43 -11.12 6.13 5.16
C LEU A 43 -10.53 7.50 4.83
N SER A 44 -10.96 8.14 3.73
CA SER A 44 -10.33 9.35 3.21
C SER A 44 -10.34 10.51 4.21
N GLN A 45 -11.44 10.70 4.95
CA GLN A 45 -11.55 11.77 5.95
C GLN A 45 -10.55 11.59 7.10
N VAL A 46 -10.39 10.35 7.56
CA VAL A 46 -9.38 10.03 8.59
C VAL A 46 -7.99 10.23 8.02
N ALA A 47 -7.74 9.76 6.80
CA ALA A 47 -6.45 9.89 6.13
C ALA A 47 -6.01 11.35 5.96
N LEU A 48 -6.91 12.24 5.54
CA LEU A 48 -6.63 13.67 5.38
C LEU A 48 -6.26 14.38 6.69
N SER A 49 -6.61 13.79 7.85
CA SER A 49 -6.21 14.32 9.17
C SER A 49 -4.80 13.91 9.60
N LEU A 50 -4.17 12.94 8.91
CA LEU A 50 -2.86 12.41 9.27
C LEU A 50 -1.76 13.26 8.64
N LYS A 51 -0.95 13.91 9.49
CA LYS A 51 0.16 14.80 9.05
C LYS A 51 1.28 14.06 8.32
N ASP A 52 1.39 12.75 8.53
CA ASP A 52 2.45 11.92 7.96
C ASP A 52 2.14 11.48 6.52
N ILE A 53 0.96 11.80 5.99
CA ILE A 53 0.54 11.49 4.63
C ILE A 53 0.71 12.72 3.75
N ASN A 54 1.39 12.54 2.61
CA ASN A 54 1.61 13.56 1.60
C ASN A 54 0.39 13.72 0.69
N GLN A 55 -0.12 12.60 0.15
CA GLN A 55 -1.31 12.57 -0.71
C GLN A 55 -2.24 11.43 -0.33
N VAL A 56 -3.56 11.67 -0.43
CA VAL A 56 -4.60 10.66 -0.28
C VAL A 56 -5.20 10.37 -1.66
N LEU A 57 -4.96 9.18 -2.18
CA LEU A 57 -5.53 8.64 -3.41
C LEU A 57 -6.79 7.84 -3.06
N VAL A 58 -7.94 8.31 -3.57
CA VAL A 58 -9.21 7.58 -3.50
C VAL A 58 -9.59 7.19 -4.92
N HIS A 59 -9.75 5.89 -5.17
CA HIS A 59 -10.06 5.39 -6.51
C HIS A 59 -11.26 4.45 -6.51
N CYS A 60 -12.11 4.54 -7.53
CA CYS A 60 -13.34 3.74 -7.64
C CYS A 60 -13.08 2.24 -7.85
N ALA A 61 -11.85 1.87 -8.18
CA ALA A 61 -11.41 0.48 -8.26
C ALA A 61 -11.14 -0.15 -6.88
N ILE A 62 -11.12 0.64 -5.81
CA ILE A 62 -10.86 0.14 -4.46
C ILE A 62 -12.14 0.25 -3.64
N ALA A 63 -12.67 -0.91 -3.31
CA ALA A 63 -13.81 -1.05 -2.45
C ALA A 63 -13.41 -1.77 -1.17
N GLN A 64 -14.29 -1.73 -0.18
CA GLN A 64 -14.12 -2.52 1.02
C GLN A 64 -13.95 -4.01 0.69
N THR A 65 -14.54 -4.53 -0.39
CA THR A 65 -14.42 -5.95 -0.78
C THR A 65 -13.10 -6.31 -1.44
N GLY A 66 -12.27 -5.33 -1.83
CA GLY A 66 -11.04 -5.55 -2.59
C GLY A 66 -10.97 -4.66 -3.83
N LEU A 67 -10.23 -5.13 -4.84
CA LEU A 67 -10.18 -4.48 -6.15
C LEU A 67 -11.46 -4.76 -6.95
N SER A 68 -11.84 -3.81 -7.80
CA SER A 68 -13.00 -3.94 -8.68
C SER A 68 -12.76 -4.97 -9.77
N ASP A 69 -13.76 -5.81 -10.03
CA ASP A 69 -13.77 -6.75 -11.16
C ASP A 69 -14.09 -6.07 -12.50
N VAL A 70 -14.29 -4.74 -12.52
CA VAL A 70 -14.54 -3.97 -13.74
C VAL A 70 -13.18 -3.62 -14.37
N PRO A 71 -12.83 -4.19 -15.54
CA PRO A 71 -11.49 -4.07 -16.11
C PRO A 71 -11.06 -2.61 -16.32
N GLU A 72 -11.97 -1.76 -16.80
CA GLU A 72 -11.67 -0.35 -17.08
C GLU A 72 -11.28 0.39 -15.79
N ARG A 73 -11.91 0.09 -14.66
CA ARG A 73 -11.56 0.71 -13.38
C ARG A 73 -10.19 0.27 -12.90
N LEU A 74 -9.86 -1.02 -13.07
CA LEU A 74 -8.56 -1.54 -12.71
C LEU A 74 -7.45 -0.97 -13.60
N LEU A 75 -7.67 -0.88 -14.91
CA LEU A 75 -6.72 -0.26 -15.85
C LEU A 75 -6.47 1.22 -15.51
N ASN A 76 -7.52 2.00 -15.25
CA ASN A 76 -7.38 3.39 -14.80
C ASN A 76 -6.56 3.51 -13.50
N LEU A 77 -6.77 2.58 -12.55
CA LEU A 77 -5.96 2.55 -11.33
C LEU A 77 -4.48 2.28 -11.66
N ILE A 78 -4.20 1.29 -12.51
CA ILE A 78 -2.83 0.94 -12.89
C ILE A 78 -2.13 2.12 -13.57
N GLU A 79 -2.80 2.81 -14.49
CA GLU A 79 -2.26 3.99 -15.18
C GLU A 79 -1.97 5.13 -14.20
N LEU A 80 -2.89 5.39 -13.26
CA LEU A 80 -2.67 6.35 -12.17
C LEU A 80 -1.41 6.00 -11.38
N LEU A 81 -1.31 4.77 -10.87
CA LEU A 81 -0.17 4.33 -10.06
C LEU A 81 1.15 4.39 -10.81
N LYS A 82 1.14 4.07 -12.11
CA LYS A 82 2.32 4.14 -12.98
C LYS A 82 2.79 5.59 -13.17
N ALA A 83 1.85 6.53 -13.33
CA ALA A 83 2.16 7.95 -13.49
C ALA A 83 2.79 8.57 -12.22
N GLU A 84 2.40 8.07 -11.03
CA GLU A 84 2.90 8.57 -9.75
C GLU A 84 4.35 8.16 -9.43
N GLN A 85 4.91 7.16 -10.14
CA GLN A 85 6.30 6.69 -10.05
C GLN A 85 6.75 6.32 -8.62
N PHE A 86 5.95 5.52 -7.92
CA PHE A 86 6.31 5.02 -6.61
C PHE A 86 7.54 4.10 -6.68
N ALA A 87 8.51 4.31 -5.77
CA ALA A 87 9.65 3.42 -5.64
C ALA A 87 9.26 2.10 -4.95
N SER A 88 8.23 2.14 -4.12
CA SER A 88 7.76 0.97 -3.39
C SER A 88 6.28 1.07 -3.04
N ALA A 89 5.62 -0.07 -2.91
CA ALA A 89 4.28 -0.19 -2.37
C ALA A 89 4.26 -1.08 -1.12
N ILE A 90 3.52 -0.68 -0.09
CA ILE A 90 3.29 -1.43 1.15
C ILE A 90 1.79 -1.68 1.27
N VAL A 91 1.39 -2.95 1.17
CA VAL A 91 0.00 -3.35 1.35
C VAL A 91 -0.23 -3.72 2.82
N LEU A 92 -1.11 -2.95 3.47
CA LEU A 92 -1.52 -3.12 4.86
C LEU A 92 -2.98 -3.62 4.89
N PRO A 93 -3.24 -4.90 4.57
CA PRO A 93 -4.60 -5.41 4.58
C PRO A 93 -5.16 -5.49 6.01
N ASP A 94 -6.47 -5.27 6.15
CA ASP A 94 -7.19 -5.69 7.35
C ASP A 94 -7.19 -7.23 7.47
N GLU A 95 -7.44 -7.73 8.68
CA GLU A 95 -7.54 -9.18 8.95
C GLU A 95 -8.46 -9.87 7.93
N ASN A 96 -7.98 -10.98 7.36
CA ASN A 96 -8.65 -11.79 6.32
C ASN A 96 -8.70 -11.19 4.91
N ARG A 97 -7.91 -10.16 4.60
CA ARG A 97 -7.77 -9.67 3.21
C ARG A 97 -6.43 -10.06 2.61
N SER A 98 -6.49 -10.58 1.39
CA SER A 98 -5.30 -10.87 0.61
C SER A 98 -4.63 -9.57 0.14
N PRO A 99 -3.31 -9.39 0.36
CA PRO A 99 -2.56 -8.28 -0.23
C PRO A 99 -2.25 -8.49 -1.71
N TYR A 100 -2.36 -9.72 -2.23
CA TYR A 100 -1.86 -10.07 -3.57
C TYR A 100 -2.57 -9.37 -4.73
N PRO A 101 -3.90 -9.16 -4.72
CA PRO A 101 -4.54 -8.38 -5.79
C PRO A 101 -3.96 -6.95 -5.90
N PHE A 102 -3.71 -6.31 -4.76
CA PHE A 102 -3.11 -4.96 -4.72
C PHE A 102 -1.65 -4.99 -5.16
N ALA A 103 -0.88 -5.98 -4.68
CA ALA A 103 0.49 -6.18 -5.15
C ALA A 103 0.54 -6.45 -6.66
N TYR A 104 -0.44 -7.16 -7.23
CA TYR A 104 -0.51 -7.42 -8.66
C TYR A 104 -0.80 -6.14 -9.45
N ALA A 105 -1.72 -5.30 -8.98
CA ALA A 105 -1.93 -3.98 -9.57
C ALA A 105 -0.67 -3.11 -9.52
N CYS A 106 0.06 -3.13 -8.40
CA CYS A 106 1.35 -2.44 -8.28
C CYS A 106 2.44 -2.99 -9.21
N TYR A 107 2.47 -4.32 -9.42
CA TYR A 107 3.38 -4.96 -10.36
C TYR A 107 3.10 -4.50 -11.79
N LEU A 108 1.84 -4.48 -12.21
CA LEU A 108 1.41 -3.97 -13.51
C LEU A 108 1.68 -2.47 -13.69
N ALA A 109 1.66 -1.72 -12.58
CA ALA A 109 2.06 -0.31 -12.53
C ALA A 109 3.58 -0.10 -12.47
N GLU A 110 4.39 -1.16 -12.61
CA GLU A 110 5.86 -1.12 -12.63
C GLU A 110 6.51 -0.63 -11.33
N ILE A 111 5.80 -0.73 -10.20
CA ILE A 111 6.37 -0.41 -8.88
C ILE A 111 7.33 -1.54 -8.48
N PRO A 112 8.65 -1.27 -8.33
CA PRO A 112 9.65 -2.33 -8.32
C PRO A 112 9.66 -3.14 -7.01
N VAL A 113 9.38 -2.50 -5.87
CA VAL A 113 9.31 -3.17 -4.57
C VAL A 113 7.88 -3.20 -4.04
N ARG A 114 7.37 -4.39 -3.73
CA ARG A 114 5.99 -4.60 -3.27
C ARG A 114 5.99 -5.46 -2.02
N LEU A 115 5.60 -4.85 -0.92
CA LEU A 115 5.67 -5.41 0.42
C LEU A 115 4.25 -5.69 0.91
N GLY A 116 4.04 -6.77 1.63
CA GLY A 116 2.70 -7.11 2.12
C GLY A 116 2.71 -7.94 3.40
N VAL A 117 1.77 -7.64 4.29
CA VAL A 117 1.49 -8.49 5.45
C VAL A 117 0.63 -9.66 4.97
N SER A 118 1.15 -10.88 5.12
CA SER A 118 0.51 -12.07 4.57
C SER A 118 0.91 -13.35 5.30
N CYS A 119 -0.08 -14.18 5.60
CA CYS A 119 0.12 -15.57 6.04
C CYS A 119 -0.17 -16.59 4.92
N GLU A 120 -0.50 -16.12 3.72
CA GLU A 120 -0.88 -16.94 2.56
C GLU A 120 0.24 -16.94 1.51
N PHE A 121 0.32 -18.00 0.70
CA PHE A 121 1.22 -18.08 -0.45
C PHE A 121 0.57 -17.45 -1.69
N GLY A 122 1.24 -16.47 -2.31
CA GLY A 122 0.76 -15.83 -3.55
C GLY A 122 1.87 -15.62 -4.59
N GLY A 123 2.92 -16.45 -4.54
CA GLY A 123 4.01 -16.45 -5.51
C GLY A 123 4.86 -15.16 -5.48
N GLY A 124 5.46 -14.82 -6.63
CA GLY A 124 6.42 -13.72 -6.75
C GLY A 124 5.83 -12.31 -6.95
N VAL A 125 4.53 -12.14 -6.68
CA VAL A 125 3.88 -10.84 -6.87
C VAL A 125 4.31 -9.85 -5.77
N LEU A 126 4.39 -10.32 -4.52
CA LEU A 126 5.11 -9.60 -3.47
C LEU A 126 6.61 -9.83 -3.66
N SER A 127 7.39 -8.76 -3.51
CA SER A 127 8.84 -8.84 -3.39
C SER A 127 9.24 -9.47 -2.07
N GLU A 128 8.56 -9.07 -0.99
CA GLU A 128 8.75 -9.60 0.36
C GLU A 128 7.41 -9.64 1.10
N CYS A 129 7.25 -10.62 1.99
CA CYS A 129 6.09 -10.72 2.88
C CYS A 129 6.50 -11.09 4.31
N GLY A 130 5.66 -10.72 5.27
CA GLY A 130 5.83 -11.05 6.68
C GLY A 130 4.48 -11.22 7.38
N ALA A 131 4.48 -11.80 8.57
CA ALA A 131 3.27 -12.04 9.36
C ALA A 131 2.74 -10.76 10.03
N SER A 132 3.54 -9.69 10.07
CA SER A 132 3.16 -8.40 10.64
C SER A 132 3.74 -7.22 9.85
N VAL A 133 3.19 -6.02 10.09
CA VAL A 133 3.72 -4.78 9.51
C VAL A 133 5.17 -4.57 9.91
N GLU A 134 5.51 -4.81 11.16
CA GLU A 134 6.88 -4.69 11.68
C GLU A 134 7.87 -5.62 10.96
N GLU A 135 7.51 -6.89 10.78
CA GLU A 135 8.34 -7.85 10.06
C GLU A 135 8.58 -7.43 8.61
N VAL A 136 7.52 -6.98 7.94
CA VAL A 136 7.60 -6.50 6.56
C VAL A 136 8.53 -5.30 6.45
N LEU A 137 8.43 -4.34 7.37
CA LEU A 137 9.26 -3.14 7.40
C LEU A 137 10.74 -3.42 7.73
N ASN A 138 11.03 -4.49 8.48
CA ASN A 138 12.41 -4.91 8.79
C ASN A 138 13.11 -5.53 7.56
N ARG A 139 12.40 -6.35 6.79
CA ARG A 139 12.93 -7.02 5.58
C ARG A 139 13.37 -6.05 4.48
N VAL A 140 12.87 -4.82 4.51
CA VAL A 140 13.25 -3.75 3.58
C VAL A 140 14.73 -3.40 3.62
N GLN A 141 15.44 -3.69 4.72
CA GLN A 141 16.88 -3.43 4.84
C GLN A 141 17.75 -4.40 4.04
N GLU A 142 17.28 -5.61 3.79
CA GLU A 142 18.11 -6.70 3.27
C GLU A 142 18.08 -6.76 1.74
N ALA A 143 17.06 -6.17 1.11
CA ALA A 143 16.88 -6.13 -0.34
C ALA A 143 17.51 -4.90 -1.03
N ALA A 144 18.30 -4.09 -0.31
CA ALA A 144 18.86 -2.81 -0.77
C ALA A 144 20.38 -2.83 -0.97
#